data_AF-A0A1Q3Z3V8-F1
#
_entry.id   AF-A0A1Q3Z3V8-F1
#
_cell.length_a   1.000
_cell.length_b   1.000
_cell.length_c   1.000
_cell.angle_alpha   90.00
_cell.angle_beta   90.00
_cell.angle_gamma   90.00
#
_symmetry.space_group_name_H-M   'P 1'
#
loop_
_entity.id
_entity.type
_entity.pdbx_description
1 polymer ?
#
loop_
_entity_poly.entity_id
_entity_poly.type
_entity_poly.pdbx_seq_one_letter_code
_entity_poly.pdbx_strand_id
1 'polypeptide(L)' 'MQQKTRKLWGTVAIIVLLIVYPLAIMQIYVTTMMDLPWWGAILVLCIAGLLWFYPASWVVRWMSKPD' A
#
# COMPACT_ATOMS: atom_id res chain seq x y z
N MET A 1 2.63 22.08 -11.35
CA MET A 1 2.63 22.28 -9.88
C MET A 1 4.05 22.58 -9.47
N GLN A 2 4.30 23.45 -8.49
CA GLN A 2 5.66 23.61 -7.96
C GLN A 2 6.12 22.29 -7.31
N GLN A 3 7.36 21.88 -7.54
CA GLN A 3 7.92 20.62 -7.04
C GLN A 3 7.75 20.43 -5.53
N LYS A 4 7.78 21.53 -4.75
CA LYS A 4 7.53 21.53 -3.30
C LYS A 4 6.12 21.07 -2.93
N THR A 5 5.10 21.56 -3.66
CA THR A 5 3.70 21.19 -3.45
C THR A 5 3.46 19.72 -3.80
N ARG A 6 4.09 19.21 -4.87
CA ARG A 6 3.95 17.80 -5.27
C ARG A 6 4.56 16.84 -4.24
N LYS A 7 5.67 17.23 -3.60
CA LYS A 7 6.25 16.47 -2.49
C LYS A 7 5.33 16.42 -1.27
N LEU A 8 4.69 17.54 -0.90
CA LEU A 8 3.73 17.58 0.21
C LEU A 8 2.54 16.63 -0.02
N TRP A 9 1.92 16.72 -1.20
CA TRP A 9 0.81 15.82 -1.57
C TRP A 9 1.26 14.36 -1.67
N GLY A 10 2.47 14.11 -2.14
CA GLY A 10 3.06 12.79 -2.16
C GLY A 10 3.21 12.18 -0.77
N THR A 11 3.69 12.95 0.20
CA THR A 11 3.77 12.50 1.59
C THR A 11 2.39 12.15 2.14
N VAL A 12 1.39 13.00 1.94
CA VAL A 12 0.00 12.72 2.36
C VAL A 12 -0.53 11.46 1.69
N ALA A 13 -0.29 11.29 0.38
CA ALA A 13 -0.70 10.10 -0.36
C ALA A 13 -0.05 8.82 0.19
N ILE A 14 1.24 8.85 0.55
CA ILE A 14 1.92 7.71 1.20
C ILE A 14 1.30 7.40 2.57
N ILE A 15 0.97 8.42 3.37
CA ILE A 15 0.34 8.23 4.69
C ILE A 15 -1.05 7.60 4.54
N VAL A 16 -1.87 8.09 3.61
CA VAL A 16 -3.19 7.52 3.34
C VAL A 16 -3.04 6.07 2.87
N LEU A 17 -2.10 5.82 1.97
CA LEU A 17 -1.81 4.48 1.46
C LEU A 17 -1.39 3.54 2.60
N LEU A 18 -0.50 4.00 3.52
CA LEU A 18 -0.09 3.32 4.76
C LEU A 18 -1.26 2.82 5.63
N ILE A 19 -2.40 3.51 5.60
CA ILE A 19 -3.58 3.16 6.41
C ILE A 19 -4.58 2.34 5.60
N VAL A 20 -4.93 2.80 4.39
CA VAL A 20 -6.03 2.23 3.61
C VAL A 20 -5.69 0.84 3.10
N TYR A 21 -4.46 0.61 2.64
CA TYR A 21 -4.10 -0.67 2.06
C TYR A 21 -4.07 -1.82 3.08
N PRO A 22 -3.44 -1.74 4.28
CA PRO A 22 -3.51 -2.86 5.21
C PRO A 22 -4.94 -3.12 5.66
N LEU A 23 -5.76 -2.09 5.83
CA LEU A 23 -7.19 -2.25 6.14
C LEU A 23 -7.93 -2.98 5.02
N ALA A 24 -7.67 -2.63 3.75
CA ALA A 24 -8.28 -3.32 2.62
C ALA A 24 -7.86 -4.79 2.53
N ILE A 25 -6.57 -5.09 2.71
CA ILE A 25 -6.06 -6.47 2.73
C ILE A 25 -6.69 -7.26 3.87
N MET A 26 -6.74 -6.69 5.08
CA MET A 26 -7.31 -7.36 6.24
C MET A 26 -8.82 -7.59 6.09
N GLN A 27 -9.53 -6.62 5.51
CA GLN A 27 -10.95 -6.78 5.20
C GLN A 27 -11.16 -7.96 4.25
N ILE A 28 -10.37 -8.06 3.17
CA ILE A 28 -10.45 -9.20 2.24
C ILE A 28 -10.10 -10.50 2.97
N TYR A 29 -9.02 -10.51 3.76
CA TYR A 29 -8.56 -11.71 4.46
C TYR A 29 -9.62 -12.26 5.42
N VAL A 30 -10.18 -11.40 6.27
CA VAL A 30 -11.19 -11.83 7.25
C VAL A 30 -12.49 -12.27 6.58
N THR A 31 -12.87 -11.66 5.46
CA THR A 31 -14.14 -12.00 4.78
C THR A 31 -14.06 -13.20 3.84
N THR A 32 -12.87 -13.54 3.34
CA THR A 32 -12.72 -14.57 2.28
C THR A 32 -11.75 -15.70 2.62
N MET A 33 -10.87 -15.51 3.60
CA MET A 33 -9.68 -16.35 3.82
C MET A 33 -9.49 -16.74 5.30
N MET A 34 -10.48 -16.51 6.15
CA MET A 34 -10.36 -16.76 7.59
C MET A 34 -10.31 -18.26 7.94
N ASP A 35 -10.83 -19.11 7.07
CA ASP A 35 -10.79 -20.58 7.22
C ASP A 35 -9.43 -21.20 6.82
N LEU A 36 -8.46 -20.40 6.36
CA LEU A 36 -7.14 -20.92 6.03
C LEU A 36 -6.42 -21.44 7.28
N PRO A 37 -5.60 -22.49 7.14
CA PRO A 37 -4.69 -22.90 8.22
C PRO A 37 -3.71 -21.76 8.54
N TRP A 38 -3.09 -21.82 9.73
CA TRP A 38 -2.21 -20.77 10.25
C TRP A 38 -1.10 -20.33 9.27
N TRP A 39 -0.55 -21.24 8.47
CA TRP A 39 0.47 -20.93 7.46
C TRP A 39 -0.10 -20.18 6.24
N GLY A 40 -1.39 -20.30 5.98
CA GLY A 40 -2.09 -19.55 4.96
C GLY A 40 -2.09 -18.05 5.25
N ALA A 41 -2.24 -17.66 6.52
CA ALA A 41 -2.08 -16.28 6.96
C ALA A 41 -0.69 -15.73 6.61
N ILE A 42 0.36 -16.54 6.81
CA ILE A 42 1.75 -16.16 6.48
C ILE A 42 1.87 -15.86 4.99
N LEU A 43 1.36 -16.73 4.12
CA LEU A 43 1.42 -16.51 2.68
C LEU A 43 0.66 -15.26 2.24
N VAL A 44 -0.55 -15.04 2.78
CA VAL A 44 -1.34 -13.83 2.48
C VAL A 44 -0.57 -12.58 2.90
N LEU A 45 0.01 -12.57 4.10
CA LEU A 45 0.80 -11.44 4.60
C LEU A 45 2.08 -11.21 3.79
N CYS A 46 2.78 -12.26 3.40
CA CYS A 46 3.97 -12.15 2.55
C CYS A 46 3.61 -11.58 1.18
N ILE A 47 2.57 -12.11 0.52
CA ILE A 47 2.15 -11.66 -0.81
C ILE A 47 1.62 -10.22 -0.75
N ALA A 48 0.73 -9.91 0.21
CA ALA A 48 0.21 -8.56 0.39
C ALA A 48 1.32 -7.55 0.75
N GLY A 49 2.26 -7.95 1.61
CA GLY A 49 3.43 -7.13 1.95
C GLY A 49 4.31 -6.85 0.74
N LEU A 50 4.51 -7.82 -0.15
CA LEU A 50 5.25 -7.62 -1.41
C LEU A 50 4.46 -6.77 -2.40
N LEU A 51 3.15 -7.00 -2.53
CA LEU A 51 2.27 -6.23 -3.42
C LEU A 51 2.19 -4.75 -3.02
N TRP A 52 2.45 -4.41 -1.75
CA TRP A 52 2.60 -3.03 -1.27
C TRP A 52 3.57 -2.19 -2.09
N PHE A 53 4.64 -2.82 -2.59
CA PHE A 53 5.70 -2.14 -3.31
C PHE A 53 5.16 -1.38 -4.54
N TYR A 54 4.19 -1.96 -5.24
CA TYR A 54 3.64 -1.37 -6.47
C TYR A 54 2.96 -0.02 -6.24
N PRO A 55 1.95 0.10 -5.35
CA PRO A 55 1.28 1.38 -5.15
C PRO A 55 2.22 2.40 -4.48
N ALA A 56 3.11 1.99 -3.57
CA ALA A 56 4.09 2.89 -2.96
C ALA A 56 5.10 3.45 -3.99
N SER A 57 5.66 2.57 -4.84
CA SER A 57 6.62 2.98 -5.87
C SER A 57 5.98 3.90 -6.92
N TRP A 58 4.70 3.72 -7.22
CA TRP A 58 3.96 4.62 -8.11
C TRP A 58 3.86 6.04 -7.54
N VAL A 59 3.52 6.18 -6.25
CA VAL A 59 3.46 7.49 -5.57
C VAL A 59 4.85 8.14 -5.53
N VAL A 60 5.89 7.39 -5.17
CA VAL A 60 7.27 7.90 -5.13
C VAL A 60 7.75 8.33 -6.52
N ARG A 61 7.45 7.55 -7.56
CA ARG A 61 7.78 7.91 -8.95
C ARG A 61 7.10 9.21 -9.36
N TRP A 62 5.83 9.39 -9.01
CA TRP A 62 5.11 10.64 -9.26
C TRP A 62 5.74 11.82 -8.50
N MET A 63 6.13 11.63 -7.24
CA MET A 63 6.83 12.64 -6.44
C MET A 63 8.16 13.07 -7.04
N SER A 64 8.83 12.19 -7.79
CA SER A 64 10.22 12.39 -8.25
C SER A 64 10.32 12.94 -9.68
N LYS A 65 9.23 12.97 -10.44
CA LYS A 65 9.21 13.40 -11.85
C LYS A 65 9.70 14.86 -12.02
N PRO A 66 10.71 15.19 -12.84
CA PRO A 66 11.03 16.60 -13.08
C PRO A 66 9.79 17.33 -13.62
N ASP A 67 9.51 18.54 -13.11
CA ASP A 67 8.46 19.40 -13.68
C ASP A 67 8.92 19.97 -15.03
#